data_AF-B4W1H4-F1
#
_entry.id   AF-B4W1H4-F1
#
_cell.length_a   1.000
_cell.length_b   1.000
_cell.length_c   1.000
_cell.angle_alpha   90.00
_cell.angle_beta   90.00
_cell.angle_gamma   90.00
#
_symmetry.space_group_name_H-M   'P 1'
#
loop_
_entity.id
_entity.type
_entity.pdbx_description
1 polymer ?
#
loop_
_entity_poly.entity_id
_entity_poly.type
_entity_poly.pdbx_seq_one_letter_code
_entity_poly.pdbx_strand_id
1 'polypeptide(L)'
;MPNCAWVKLVNRYRSQLLQALTKPIMTKDPNHGRILANRYQLVGLIGQGAMGQVYKAKDMLLGGVIVAVKFISQTLLNQKMRDRFEREATICALLGEKSNHIVRVRDYGVDENDISFYVMEFLEGNSLSEIIREQSLPLPRFLNISRQISLGLQCAHKGIVIEGEQSPIIHRDIKPSNILVVQDASFGELVKILDFGIAKLIQSNSEQTHSFMGTSQELLATLWVMLTKDDIENRRISTRYNQFLFLMSPHPMVLWITALHNRQHGARWLTCYLDLKTAMGQKVIRILGESGNYRILFFALTEPQRCANVMTATIASTQRKLLLDWANASHAAMPSTQPQLSKRILKQELEKLKPKIVMKLEAVHTDYPTDISG
;
A
#
# COMPACT_ATOMS: atom_id res chain seq x y z
N MET A 1 -34.42 -27.29 -29.40
CA MET A 1 -34.51 -26.00 -30.12
C MET A 1 -34.77 -24.88 -29.12
N PRO A 2 -34.23 -23.68 -29.37
CA PRO A 2 -33.37 -22.99 -28.41
C PRO A 2 -33.93 -21.62 -27.97
N ASN A 3 -33.37 -21.05 -26.88
CA ASN A 3 -33.09 -19.60 -26.73
C ASN A 3 -32.41 -19.33 -25.37
N CYS A 4 -31.07 -19.40 -25.33
CA CYS A 4 -30.16 -18.24 -25.44
C CYS A 4 -29.92 -17.47 -24.13
N ALA A 5 -29.34 -18.16 -23.13
CA ALA A 5 -28.71 -17.53 -21.95
C ALA A 5 -27.31 -16.93 -22.26
N TRP A 6 -26.83 -17.08 -23.50
CA TRP A 6 -25.68 -16.34 -24.06
C TRP A 6 -25.91 -14.80 -24.10
N VAL A 7 -27.16 -14.33 -23.94
CA VAL A 7 -27.52 -12.90 -23.90
C VAL A 7 -27.47 -12.28 -22.49
N LYS A 8 -27.41 -13.09 -21.41
CA LYS A 8 -27.30 -12.58 -20.03
C LYS A 8 -25.86 -12.34 -19.56
N LEU A 9 -24.87 -12.92 -20.25
CA LEU A 9 -23.43 -12.69 -20.00
C LEU A 9 -22.94 -11.35 -20.60
N VAL A 10 -23.67 -10.81 -21.58
CA VAL A 10 -23.34 -9.54 -22.28
C VAL A 10 -23.92 -8.29 -21.59
N ASN A 11 -24.89 -8.44 -20.66
CA ASN A 11 -25.60 -7.30 -20.05
C ASN A 11 -25.17 -6.91 -18.63
N ARG A 12 -24.26 -7.64 -17.97
CA ARG A 12 -23.74 -7.22 -16.64
C ARG A 12 -22.46 -6.38 -16.71
N TYR A 13 -21.82 -6.33 -17.88
CA TYR A 13 -20.69 -5.45 -18.23
C TYR A 13 -21.14 -4.10 -18.84
N ARG A 14 -22.45 -3.81 -18.89
CA ARG A 14 -23.02 -2.65 -19.59
C ARG A 14 -23.45 -1.48 -18.69
N SER A 15 -23.49 -1.64 -17.36
CA SER A 15 -24.05 -0.62 -16.44
C SER A 15 -23.04 0.25 -15.68
N GLN A 16 -21.73 0.00 -15.77
CA GLN A 16 -20.70 0.96 -15.28
C GLN A 16 -19.79 1.48 -16.40
N LEU A 17 -20.13 1.16 -17.65
CA LEU A 17 -19.53 1.70 -18.87
C LEU A 17 -20.33 2.89 -19.46
N LEU A 18 -21.35 3.41 -18.77
CA LEU A 18 -22.25 4.47 -19.28
C LEU A 18 -22.47 5.66 -18.34
N GLN A 19 -21.48 6.05 -17.53
CA GLN A 19 -21.46 7.39 -16.91
C GLN A 19 -20.22 8.23 -17.20
N ALA A 20 -19.31 7.80 -18.07
CA ALA A 20 -18.12 8.59 -18.40
C ALA A 20 -17.67 8.51 -19.87
N LEU A 21 -18.60 8.34 -20.81
CA LEU A 21 -18.34 8.59 -22.23
C LEU A 21 -19.00 9.89 -22.69
N THR A 22 -18.34 11.01 -22.40
CA THR A 22 -18.40 12.24 -23.21
C THR A 22 -17.00 12.84 -23.36
N LYS A 23 -16.12 12.11 -24.07
CA LYS A 23 -15.27 12.58 -25.18
C LYS A 23 -14.28 11.47 -25.55
N PRO A 24 -14.11 11.14 -26.85
CA PRO A 24 -13.18 10.11 -27.26
C PRO A 24 -11.77 10.70 -27.27
N ILE A 25 -10.86 10.13 -26.48
CA ILE A 25 -9.45 10.13 -26.81
C ILE A 25 -9.01 8.67 -26.80
N MET A 26 -8.97 8.06 -27.98
CA MET A 26 -8.16 6.87 -28.20
C MET A 26 -6.69 7.26 -28.09
N THR A 27 -6.15 7.32 -26.88
CA THR A 27 -4.71 7.14 -26.70
C THR A 27 -4.47 5.64 -26.74
N LYS A 28 -3.92 5.12 -27.86
CA LYS A 28 -3.34 3.77 -27.88
C LYS A 28 -2.40 3.65 -26.68
N ASP A 29 -2.56 2.61 -25.88
CA ASP A 29 -1.61 2.29 -24.81
C ASP A 29 -0.21 2.23 -25.44
N PRO A 30 0.73 3.11 -25.06
CA PRO A 30 2.03 3.21 -25.72
C PRO A 30 2.87 1.94 -25.53
N ASN A 31 2.51 1.08 -24.57
CA ASN A 31 3.18 -0.18 -24.33
C ASN A 31 2.61 -1.34 -25.14
N HIS A 32 1.46 -1.19 -25.81
CA HIS A 32 0.90 -2.29 -26.61
C HIS A 32 1.81 -2.62 -27.80
N GLY A 33 2.27 -3.88 -27.88
CA GLY A 33 3.18 -4.37 -28.90
C GLY A 33 4.66 -4.05 -28.64
N ARG A 34 4.98 -3.26 -27.60
CA ARG A 34 6.37 -2.94 -27.21
C ARG A 34 7.11 -4.21 -26.79
N ILE A 35 8.37 -4.34 -27.20
CA ILE A 35 9.24 -5.47 -26.86
C ILE A 35 10.24 -5.01 -25.80
N LEU A 36 10.13 -5.54 -24.58
CA LEU A 36 11.06 -5.26 -23.49
C LEU A 36 12.22 -6.24 -23.51
N ALA A 37 13.43 -5.72 -23.22
CA ALA A 37 14.68 -6.50 -23.16
C ALA A 37 14.87 -7.43 -24.37
N ASN A 38 14.41 -7.00 -25.55
CA ASN A 38 14.41 -7.78 -26.80
C ASN A 38 13.77 -9.18 -26.69
N ARG A 39 12.85 -9.39 -25.73
CA ARG A 39 12.30 -10.71 -25.39
C ARG A 39 10.81 -10.70 -25.09
N TYR A 40 10.33 -9.74 -24.31
CA TYR A 40 8.96 -9.75 -23.81
C TYR A 40 8.08 -8.80 -24.60
N GLN A 41 7.26 -9.33 -25.50
CA GLN A 41 6.29 -8.53 -26.25
C GLN A 41 5.04 -8.28 -25.40
N LEU A 42 4.79 -7.03 -25.04
CA LEU A 42 3.62 -6.62 -24.27
C LEU A 42 2.35 -6.72 -25.13
N VAL A 43 1.36 -7.46 -24.66
CA VAL A 43 0.10 -7.74 -25.38
C VAL A 43 -1.04 -6.87 -24.86
N GLY A 44 -1.05 -6.51 -23.58
CA GLY A 44 -2.07 -5.62 -23.05
C GLY A 44 -1.98 -5.44 -21.53
N LEU A 45 -2.46 -4.29 -21.06
CA LEU A 45 -2.55 -3.98 -19.64
C LEU A 45 -3.56 -4.91 -18.96
N ILE A 46 -3.14 -5.57 -17.87
CA ILE A 46 -4.01 -6.44 -17.04
C ILE A 46 -4.33 -5.83 -15.68
N GLY A 47 -3.54 -4.85 -15.22
CA GLY A 47 -3.83 -4.16 -13.97
C GLY A 47 -2.98 -2.90 -13.78
N GLN A 48 -3.53 -1.91 -13.11
CA GLN A 48 -2.84 -0.67 -12.77
C GLN A 48 -3.15 -0.30 -11.31
N GLY A 49 -2.12 0.07 -10.56
CA GLY A 49 -2.26 0.51 -9.18
C GLY A 49 -1.12 1.43 -8.74
N ALA A 50 -1.13 1.80 -7.46
CA ALA A 50 -0.13 2.72 -6.88
C ALA A 50 1.32 2.22 -7.05
N MET A 51 1.50 0.89 -7.09
CA MET A 51 2.81 0.24 -7.18
C MET A 51 3.30 0.05 -8.62
N GLY A 52 2.48 0.37 -9.61
CA GLY A 52 2.84 0.29 -11.03
C GLY A 52 1.77 -0.37 -11.90
N GLN A 53 2.22 -0.81 -13.07
CA GLN A 53 1.36 -1.36 -14.12
C GLN A 53 1.77 -2.79 -14.41
N VAL A 54 0.80 -3.66 -14.60
CA VAL A 54 1.01 -5.07 -14.92
C VAL A 54 0.44 -5.33 -16.30
N TYR A 55 1.25 -5.94 -17.16
CA TYR A 55 0.92 -6.27 -18.54
C TYR A 55 0.96 -7.78 -18.74
N LYS A 56 0.03 -8.30 -19.54
CA LYS A 56 0.18 -9.60 -20.19
C LYS A 56 1.22 -9.46 -21.30
N ALA A 57 2.16 -10.37 -21.38
CA ALA A 57 3.20 -10.37 -22.40
C ALA A 57 3.44 -11.78 -22.95
N LYS A 58 4.08 -11.85 -24.12
CA LYS A 58 4.62 -13.07 -24.72
C LYS A 58 6.13 -13.07 -24.55
N ASP A 59 6.67 -14.14 -23.96
CA ASP A 59 8.10 -14.41 -23.98
C ASP A 59 8.48 -14.97 -25.36
N MET A 60 9.02 -14.12 -26.23
CA MET A 60 9.34 -14.45 -27.61
C MET A 60 10.50 -15.44 -27.73
N LEU A 61 11.41 -15.48 -26.73
CA LEU A 61 12.50 -16.44 -26.69
C LEU A 61 11.99 -17.84 -26.38
N LEU A 62 10.97 -17.95 -25.51
CA LEU A 62 10.32 -19.22 -25.17
C LEU A 62 9.08 -19.49 -26.03
N GLY A 63 9.13 -19.19 -27.32
CA GLY A 63 8.07 -19.56 -28.27
C GLY A 63 6.72 -18.86 -28.04
N GLY A 64 6.71 -17.70 -27.38
CA GLY A 64 5.50 -16.91 -27.13
C GLY A 64 4.74 -17.32 -25.87
N VAL A 65 5.37 -18.04 -24.94
CA VAL A 65 4.78 -18.38 -23.63
C VAL A 65 4.24 -17.12 -22.95
N ILE A 66 3.01 -17.19 -22.44
CA ILE A 66 2.37 -16.08 -21.77
C ILE A 66 2.99 -15.86 -20.39
N VAL A 67 3.34 -14.61 -20.10
CA VAL A 67 3.89 -14.14 -18.82
C VAL A 67 3.18 -12.85 -18.39
N ALA A 68 3.31 -12.51 -17.11
CA ALA A 68 2.93 -11.19 -16.61
C ALA A 68 4.19 -10.36 -16.37
N VAL A 69 4.20 -9.12 -16.87
CA VAL A 69 5.29 -8.15 -16.67
C VAL A 69 4.77 -7.03 -15.79
N LYS A 70 5.40 -6.82 -14.64
CA LYS A 70 5.05 -5.72 -13.74
C LYS A 70 6.12 -4.65 -13.78
N PHE A 71 5.74 -3.47 -14.26
CA PHE A 71 6.53 -2.25 -14.16
C PHE A 71 6.36 -1.65 -12.76
N ILE A 72 7.44 -1.10 -12.24
CA ILE A 72 7.45 -0.40 -10.97
C ILE A 72 7.28 1.09 -11.20
N SER A 73 6.33 1.74 -10.51
CA SER A 73 5.97 3.15 -10.75
C SER A 73 7.05 4.17 -10.39
N GLN A 74 8.21 3.74 -9.91
CA GLN A 74 9.29 4.61 -9.47
C GLN A 74 10.52 4.37 -10.33
N THR A 75 10.88 5.37 -11.14
CA THR A 75 12.21 5.45 -11.75
C THR A 75 13.24 5.33 -10.63
N LEU A 76 14.06 4.28 -10.64
CA LEU A 76 15.07 4.06 -9.59
C LEU A 76 16.20 5.06 -9.83
N LEU A 77 16.07 6.26 -9.26
CA LEU A 77 17.01 7.38 -9.46
C LEU A 77 18.39 7.14 -8.79
N ASN A 78 18.58 6.07 -8.02
CA ASN A 78 19.86 5.77 -7.37
C ASN A 78 20.20 4.26 -7.32
N GLN A 79 21.49 3.95 -7.23
CA GLN A 79 22.03 2.57 -7.22
C GLN A 79 21.46 1.72 -6.08
N LYS A 80 21.33 2.28 -4.87
CA LYS A 80 20.77 1.56 -3.70
C LYS A 80 19.35 1.05 -3.93
N MET A 81 18.54 1.79 -4.69
CA MET A 81 17.17 1.38 -5.03
C MET A 81 17.16 0.24 -6.06
N ARG A 82 18.13 0.23 -7.00
CA ARG A 82 18.35 -0.88 -7.95
C ARG A 82 18.80 -2.15 -7.25
N ASP A 83 19.88 -2.09 -6.47
CA ASP A 83 20.42 -3.26 -5.75
C ASP A 83 19.33 -3.95 -4.89
N ARG A 84 18.42 -3.14 -4.34
CA ARG A 84 17.31 -3.61 -3.53
C ARG A 84 16.18 -4.21 -4.34
N PHE A 85 15.85 -3.62 -5.48
CA PHE A 85 14.90 -4.20 -6.41
C PHE A 85 15.38 -5.59 -6.87
N GLU A 86 16.66 -5.70 -7.27
CA GLU A 86 17.29 -6.95 -7.69
C GLU A 86 17.27 -8.00 -6.57
N ARG A 87 17.60 -7.60 -5.35
CA ARG A 87 17.53 -8.47 -4.17
C ARG A 87 16.12 -9.01 -3.94
N GLU A 88 15.08 -8.18 -4.05
CA GLU A 88 13.68 -8.60 -3.84
C GLU A 88 13.16 -9.49 -4.98
N ALA A 89 13.49 -9.17 -6.23
CA ALA A 89 13.16 -10.04 -7.36
C ALA A 89 13.79 -11.43 -7.19
N THR A 90 15.05 -11.47 -6.71
CA THR A 90 15.76 -12.72 -6.40
C THR A 90 15.09 -13.48 -5.25
N ILE A 91 14.70 -12.80 -4.17
CA ILE A 91 13.96 -13.40 -3.06
C ILE A 91 12.66 -14.03 -3.56
N CYS A 92 11.89 -13.30 -4.39
CA CYS A 92 10.63 -13.78 -4.94
C CYS A 92 10.81 -15.00 -5.85
N ALA A 93 11.85 -14.98 -6.70
CA ALA A 93 12.17 -16.11 -7.56
C ALA A 93 12.49 -17.36 -6.72
N LEU A 94 13.38 -17.24 -5.74
CA LEU A 94 13.78 -18.35 -4.86
C LEU A 94 12.59 -18.89 -4.04
N LEU A 95 11.70 -18.02 -3.57
CA LEU A 95 10.51 -18.44 -2.84
C LEU A 95 9.48 -19.14 -3.75
N GLY A 96 9.27 -18.64 -4.97
CA GLY A 96 8.37 -19.23 -5.95
C GLY A 96 8.82 -20.61 -6.46
N GLU A 97 10.12 -20.92 -6.37
CA GLU A 97 10.63 -22.28 -6.61
C GLU A 97 10.36 -23.23 -5.43
N LYS A 98 10.35 -22.72 -4.19
CA LYS A 98 10.13 -23.53 -3.00
C LYS A 98 8.67 -23.81 -2.66
N SER A 99 7.72 -23.02 -3.19
CA SER A 99 6.30 -23.16 -2.85
C SER A 99 5.38 -22.85 -4.02
N ASN A 100 4.48 -23.81 -4.30
CA ASN A 100 3.39 -23.61 -5.25
C ASN A 100 2.38 -22.54 -4.82
N HIS A 101 2.41 -22.12 -3.54
CA HIS A 101 1.54 -21.07 -3.02
C HIS A 101 2.15 -19.65 -3.11
N ILE A 102 3.31 -19.51 -3.75
CA ILE A 102 3.95 -18.22 -3.99
C ILE A 102 4.06 -18.02 -5.51
N VAL A 103 3.82 -16.80 -5.98
CA VAL A 103 4.00 -16.47 -7.40
C VAL A 103 5.46 -16.62 -7.81
N ARG A 104 5.68 -17.27 -8.95
CA ARG A 104 7.02 -17.46 -9.49
C ARG A 104 7.46 -16.24 -10.30
N VAL A 105 8.45 -15.52 -9.79
CA VAL A 105 9.22 -14.55 -10.56
C VAL A 105 10.27 -15.30 -11.38
N ARG A 106 10.34 -15.00 -12.67
CA ARG A 106 11.19 -15.69 -13.65
C ARG A 106 12.38 -14.86 -14.09
N ASP A 107 12.18 -13.54 -14.19
CA ASP A 107 13.19 -12.62 -14.70
C ASP A 107 12.95 -11.22 -14.14
N TYR A 108 13.94 -10.35 -14.24
CA TYR A 108 13.83 -8.93 -13.94
C TYR A 108 14.77 -8.11 -14.82
N GLY A 109 14.47 -6.82 -14.98
CA GLY A 109 15.31 -5.94 -15.77
C GLY A 109 14.93 -4.48 -15.63
N VAL A 110 15.58 -3.67 -16.44
CA VAL A 110 15.27 -2.25 -16.65
C VAL A 110 14.96 -2.03 -18.12
N ASP A 111 14.00 -1.17 -18.39
CA ASP A 111 13.68 -0.76 -19.74
C ASP A 111 14.58 0.39 -20.24
N GLU A 112 14.39 0.81 -21.48
CA GLU A 112 15.15 1.90 -22.11
C GLU A 112 14.97 3.27 -21.44
N ASN A 113 14.03 3.42 -20.50
CA ASN A 113 13.77 4.63 -19.73
C ASN A 113 14.16 4.46 -18.24
N ASP A 114 15.00 3.48 -17.91
CA ASP A 114 15.40 3.12 -16.54
C ASP A 114 14.23 2.74 -15.62
N ILE A 115 13.13 2.25 -16.19
CA ILE A 115 11.99 1.74 -15.43
C ILE A 115 12.21 0.25 -15.17
N SER A 116 12.35 -0.10 -13.90
CA SER A 116 12.46 -1.50 -13.49
C SER A 116 11.17 -2.26 -13.72
N PHE A 117 11.33 -3.48 -14.21
CA PHE A 117 10.25 -4.44 -14.37
C PHE A 117 10.70 -5.81 -13.89
N TYR A 118 9.74 -6.64 -13.48
CA TYR A 118 9.97 -8.06 -13.30
C TYR A 118 8.89 -8.87 -14.01
N VAL A 119 9.30 -10.07 -14.41
CA VAL A 119 8.50 -11.02 -15.16
C VAL A 119 8.12 -12.16 -14.25
N MET A 120 6.84 -12.49 -14.20
CA MET A 120 6.29 -13.56 -13.39
C MET A 120 5.41 -14.48 -14.22
N GLU A 121 5.13 -15.65 -13.68
CA GLU A 121 4.12 -16.53 -14.25
C GLU A 121 2.80 -15.78 -14.44
N PHE A 122 2.15 -15.99 -15.59
CA PHE A 122 0.81 -15.48 -15.81
C PHE A 122 -0.18 -16.41 -15.15
N LEU A 123 -1.04 -15.85 -14.29
CA LEU A 123 -2.02 -16.59 -13.52
C LEU A 123 -3.43 -16.18 -13.94
N GLU A 124 -4.22 -17.16 -14.39
CA GLU A 124 -5.62 -16.97 -14.76
C GLU A 124 -6.52 -17.28 -13.55
N GLY A 125 -6.88 -16.24 -12.82
CA GLY A 125 -7.72 -16.37 -11.63
C GLY A 125 -8.23 -15.03 -11.12
N ASN A 126 -8.95 -15.09 -10.00
CA ASN A 126 -9.51 -13.90 -9.35
C ASN A 126 -8.74 -13.57 -8.08
N SER A 127 -8.65 -12.28 -7.77
CA SER A 127 -8.13 -11.88 -6.47
C SER A 127 -9.10 -12.31 -5.36
N LEU A 128 -8.58 -12.64 -4.18
CA LEU A 128 -9.44 -12.96 -3.03
C LEU A 128 -10.34 -11.77 -2.67
N SER A 129 -9.89 -10.53 -2.90
CA SER A 129 -10.73 -9.33 -2.79
C SER A 129 -11.93 -9.32 -3.73
N GLU A 130 -11.79 -9.79 -4.98
CA GLU A 130 -12.92 -9.92 -5.90
C GLU A 130 -13.89 -10.98 -5.40
N ILE A 131 -13.37 -12.15 -5.00
CA ILE A 131 -14.17 -13.29 -4.58
C ILE A 131 -15.04 -12.94 -3.36
N ILE A 132 -14.43 -12.35 -2.32
CA ILE A 132 -15.17 -12.02 -1.08
C ILE A 132 -16.15 -10.86 -1.26
N ARG A 133 -15.95 -10.02 -2.29
CA ARG A 133 -16.86 -8.91 -2.61
C ARG A 133 -18.11 -9.43 -3.33
N GLU A 134 -17.97 -10.46 -4.15
CA GLU A 134 -19.08 -11.04 -4.90
C GLU A 134 -19.93 -11.98 -4.04
N GLN A 135 -19.29 -12.74 -3.15
CA GLN A 135 -19.97 -13.68 -2.27
C GLN A 135 -19.20 -13.93 -0.98
N SER A 136 -19.93 -14.18 0.11
CA SER A 136 -19.34 -14.69 1.33
C SER A 136 -18.71 -16.07 1.08
N LEU A 137 -17.52 -16.31 1.64
CA LEU A 137 -16.85 -17.60 1.54
C LEU A 137 -17.50 -18.62 2.48
N PRO A 138 -17.97 -19.78 1.99
CA PRO A 138 -18.34 -20.89 2.85
C PRO A 138 -17.16 -21.30 3.73
N LEU A 139 -17.42 -21.67 4.98
CA LEU A 139 -16.38 -22.03 5.95
C LEU A 139 -15.35 -23.04 5.42
N PRO A 140 -15.73 -24.13 4.73
CA PRO A 140 -14.76 -25.08 4.18
C PRO A 140 -13.79 -24.44 3.17
N ARG A 141 -14.30 -23.58 2.28
CA ARG A 141 -13.49 -22.87 1.28
C ARG A 141 -12.58 -21.85 1.94
N PHE A 142 -13.08 -21.12 2.94
CA PHE A 142 -12.28 -20.19 3.73
C PHE A 142 -11.11 -20.89 4.43
N LEU A 143 -11.35 -22.03 5.07
CA LEU A 143 -10.31 -22.82 5.74
C LEU A 143 -9.28 -23.35 4.72
N ASN A 144 -9.72 -23.82 3.55
CA ASN A 144 -8.82 -24.26 2.48
C ASN A 144 -7.91 -23.11 2.01
N ILE A 145 -8.49 -21.96 1.68
CA ILE A 145 -7.73 -20.77 1.24
C ILE A 145 -6.74 -20.34 2.34
N SER A 146 -7.20 -20.24 3.58
CA SER A 146 -6.37 -19.84 4.73
C SER A 146 -5.21 -20.81 4.97
N ARG A 147 -5.44 -22.11 4.81
CA ARG A 147 -4.40 -23.14 4.89
C ARG A 147 -3.35 -22.94 3.80
N GLN A 148 -3.75 -22.74 2.55
CA GLN A 148 -2.81 -22.55 1.44
C GLN A 148 -1.98 -21.26 1.60
N ILE A 149 -2.60 -20.15 2.03
CA ILE A 149 -1.87 -18.92 2.39
C ILE A 149 -0.85 -19.21 3.50
N SER A 150 -1.27 -19.93 4.54
CA SER A 150 -0.40 -20.29 5.66
C SER A 150 0.79 -21.16 5.23
N LEU A 151 0.60 -22.07 4.27
CA LEU A 151 1.67 -22.88 3.69
C LEU A 151 2.67 -22.02 2.90
N GLY A 152 2.17 -21.07 2.10
CA GLY A 152 3.03 -20.09 1.40
C GLY A 152 3.84 -19.25 2.38
N LEU A 153 3.19 -18.71 3.42
CA LEU A 153 3.86 -17.92 4.46
C LEU A 153 4.85 -18.75 5.28
N GLN A 154 4.51 -20.00 5.63
CA GLN A 154 5.41 -20.91 6.33
C GLN A 154 6.68 -21.15 5.50
N CYS A 155 6.55 -21.34 4.18
CA CYS A 155 7.70 -21.47 3.30
C CYS A 155 8.60 -20.22 3.35
N ALA A 156 8.02 -19.03 3.26
CA ALA A 156 8.78 -17.78 3.38
C ALA A 156 9.46 -17.62 4.76
N HIS A 157 8.77 -17.96 5.85
CA HIS A 157 9.31 -17.87 7.20
C HIS A 157 10.43 -18.88 7.49
N LYS A 158 10.41 -20.06 6.86
CA LYS A 158 11.55 -21.00 6.91
C LYS A 158 12.81 -20.39 6.30
N GLY A 159 12.65 -19.42 5.41
CA GLY A 159 13.72 -18.62 4.85
C GLY A 159 14.34 -19.16 3.57
N ILE A 160 15.19 -18.33 3.01
CA ILE A 160 16.01 -18.65 1.84
C ILE A 160 17.48 -18.39 2.16
N VAL A 161 18.37 -19.09 1.46
CA VAL A 161 19.81 -18.89 1.61
C VAL A 161 20.20 -17.66 0.81
N ILE A 162 20.74 -16.65 1.47
CA ILE A 162 21.34 -15.46 0.86
C ILE A 162 22.75 -15.37 1.40
N GLU A 163 23.76 -15.36 0.51
CA GLU A 163 25.18 -15.26 0.91
C GLU A 163 25.62 -16.35 1.91
N GLY A 164 25.03 -17.55 1.82
CA GLY A 164 25.34 -18.69 2.69
C GLY A 164 24.57 -18.73 4.01
N GLU A 165 23.78 -17.70 4.32
CA GLU A 165 22.97 -17.65 5.54
C GLU A 165 21.48 -17.86 5.28
N GLN A 166 20.82 -18.61 6.15
CA GLN A 166 19.38 -18.84 6.09
C GLN A 166 18.64 -17.61 6.64
N SER A 167 17.99 -16.83 5.77
CA SER A 167 17.26 -15.61 6.12
C SER A 167 15.75 -15.82 6.05
N PRO A 168 14.99 -15.72 7.17
CA PRO A 168 13.53 -15.69 7.16
C PRO A 168 12.99 -14.50 6.37
N ILE A 169 11.94 -14.72 5.58
CA ILE A 169 11.30 -13.67 4.78
C ILE A 169 9.89 -13.39 5.30
N ILE A 170 9.63 -12.13 5.66
CA ILE A 170 8.30 -11.66 6.12
C ILE A 170 7.65 -10.86 5.01
N HIS A 171 6.43 -11.24 4.59
CA HIS A 171 5.73 -10.57 3.48
C HIS A 171 5.30 -9.12 3.77
N ARG A 172 4.82 -8.81 4.99
CA ARG A 172 4.47 -7.45 5.48
C ARG A 172 3.33 -6.69 4.76
N ASP A 173 2.65 -7.31 3.80
CA ASP A 173 1.51 -6.71 3.06
C ASP A 173 0.50 -7.79 2.63
N ILE A 174 0.21 -8.73 3.52
CA ILE A 174 -0.83 -9.73 3.27
C ILE A 174 -2.19 -9.06 3.36
N LYS A 175 -2.92 -9.09 2.25
CA LYS A 175 -4.29 -8.58 2.10
C LYS A 175 -4.98 -9.33 0.97
N PRO A 176 -6.33 -9.36 0.93
CA PRO A 176 -7.07 -10.11 -0.09
C PRO A 176 -6.70 -9.74 -1.54
N SER A 177 -6.29 -8.51 -1.83
CA SER A 177 -5.88 -8.12 -3.18
C SER A 177 -4.49 -8.62 -3.62
N ASN A 178 -3.69 -9.15 -2.70
CA ASN A 178 -2.39 -9.78 -2.99
C ASN A 178 -2.48 -11.31 -2.97
N ILE A 179 -3.69 -11.86 -2.88
CA ILE A 179 -3.94 -13.30 -2.91
C ILE A 179 -4.74 -13.58 -4.18
N LEU A 180 -4.20 -14.42 -5.05
CA LEU A 180 -4.89 -14.88 -6.25
C LEU A 180 -5.36 -16.31 -6.05
N VAL A 181 -6.59 -16.59 -6.47
CA VAL A 181 -7.17 -17.92 -6.49
C VAL A 181 -7.33 -18.34 -7.94
N VAL A 182 -6.61 -19.38 -8.33
CA VAL A 182 -6.58 -19.92 -9.69
C VAL A 182 -7.14 -21.33 -9.71
N GLN A 183 -7.61 -21.77 -10.88
CA GLN A 183 -7.93 -23.17 -11.10
C GLN A 183 -6.75 -23.85 -11.77
N ASP A 184 -6.14 -24.78 -11.04
CA ASP A 184 -5.05 -25.61 -11.51
C ASP A 184 -5.58 -27.00 -11.88
N ALA A 185 -5.14 -27.55 -13.00
CA ALA A 185 -5.62 -28.85 -13.49
C ALA A 185 -5.23 -30.02 -12.56
N SER A 186 -4.13 -29.91 -11.82
CA SER A 186 -3.61 -30.95 -10.94
C SER A 186 -4.04 -30.75 -9.49
N PHE A 187 -4.13 -29.50 -9.03
CA PHE A 187 -4.38 -29.16 -7.63
C PHE A 187 -5.80 -28.62 -7.36
N GLY A 188 -6.60 -28.40 -8.40
CA GLY A 188 -7.90 -27.75 -8.29
C GLY A 188 -7.75 -26.28 -7.90
N GLU A 189 -8.49 -25.83 -6.89
CA GLU A 189 -8.41 -24.45 -6.42
C GLU A 189 -7.06 -24.18 -5.72
N LEU A 190 -6.16 -23.49 -6.42
CA LEU A 190 -4.82 -23.15 -5.96
C LEU A 190 -4.73 -21.68 -5.58
N VAL A 191 -4.17 -21.41 -4.40
CA VAL A 191 -3.94 -20.06 -3.90
C VAL A 191 -2.48 -19.66 -4.10
N LYS A 192 -2.28 -18.49 -4.71
CA LYS A 192 -0.98 -17.88 -4.99
C LYS A 192 -0.86 -16.55 -4.25
N ILE A 193 0.19 -16.42 -3.44
CA ILE A 193 0.55 -15.16 -2.78
C ILE A 193 1.39 -14.34 -3.75
N LEU A 194 0.98 -13.09 -3.99
CA LEU A 194 1.63 -12.14 -4.86
C LEU A 194 2.50 -11.15 -4.06
N ASP A 195 3.52 -10.59 -4.70
CA ASP A 195 4.22 -9.39 -4.23
C ASP A 195 4.86 -9.49 -2.82
N PHE A 196 5.77 -10.46 -2.64
CA PHE A 196 6.67 -10.42 -1.50
C PHE A 196 7.58 -9.19 -1.59
N GLY A 197 7.38 -8.20 -0.70
CA GLY A 197 8.39 -7.20 -0.32
C GLY A 197 8.76 -6.11 -1.34
N ILE A 198 8.52 -6.26 -2.64
CA ILE A 198 9.00 -5.33 -3.70
C ILE A 198 8.54 -3.88 -3.46
N ALA A 199 7.35 -3.67 -2.88
CA ALA A 199 6.74 -2.34 -2.88
C ALA A 199 7.03 -1.43 -1.68
N LYS A 200 7.46 -1.98 -0.53
CA LYS A 200 7.69 -1.16 0.69
C LYS A 200 9.10 -0.57 0.77
N LEU A 201 10.04 -1.15 0.05
CA LEU A 201 11.43 -0.73 0.10
C LEU A 201 11.69 0.51 -0.74
N ILE A 202 10.90 0.71 -1.78
CA ILE A 202 10.91 1.94 -2.57
C ILE A 202 10.38 3.14 -1.76
N GLN A 203 9.61 2.88 -0.70
CA GLN A 203 9.14 3.90 0.24
C GLN A 203 10.05 4.10 1.46
N SER A 204 11.03 3.24 1.70
CA SER A 204 11.81 3.27 2.96
C SER A 204 12.89 4.36 3.04
N ASN A 205 12.97 5.26 2.06
CA ASN A 205 13.66 6.55 2.22
C ASN A 205 12.77 7.62 2.88
N SER A 206 11.55 7.25 3.26
CA SER A 206 10.69 8.05 4.10
C SER A 206 10.23 7.24 5.28
N GLU A 207 10.37 7.81 6.47
CA GLU A 207 9.72 7.39 7.72
C GLU A 207 8.19 7.41 7.55
N GLN A 208 7.65 6.50 6.75
CA GLN A 208 6.21 6.40 6.48
C GLN A 208 5.61 5.29 7.36
N THR A 209 4.99 5.73 8.44
CA THR A 209 4.02 5.04 9.30
C THR A 209 2.89 4.43 8.44
N HIS A 210 2.78 3.10 8.36
CA HIS A 210 1.78 2.41 7.51
C HIS A 210 0.42 2.26 8.20
N SER A 211 -0.58 3.10 7.89
CA SER A 211 -1.94 2.94 8.40
C SER A 211 -2.66 1.71 7.79
N PHE A 212 -3.16 0.80 8.61
CA PHE A 212 -4.08 -0.28 8.20
C PHE A 212 -5.40 -0.15 8.99
N MET A 213 -6.53 -0.39 8.31
CA MET A 213 -7.89 -0.19 8.83
C MET A 213 -8.47 -1.53 9.30
N GLY A 214 -8.85 -1.64 10.57
CA GLY A 214 -9.56 -2.81 11.12
C GLY A 214 -11.08 -2.72 10.95
N THR A 215 -11.74 -3.87 10.90
CA THR A 215 -13.21 -4.06 10.80
C THR A 215 -13.86 -4.15 12.20
N SER A 216 -14.76 -3.21 12.53
CA SER A 216 -16.10 -3.41 13.14
C SER A 216 -16.68 -2.08 13.69
N GLN A 217 -17.84 -1.72 13.16
CA GLN A 217 -18.89 -0.77 13.59
C GLN A 217 -18.60 0.70 13.98
N GLU A 218 -17.36 1.13 14.18
CA GLU A 218 -16.98 2.55 14.09
C GLU A 218 -15.66 2.62 13.31
N LEU A 219 -15.69 3.23 12.11
CA LEU A 219 -14.45 3.45 11.37
C LEU A 219 -13.63 4.51 12.10
N LEU A 220 -12.55 4.09 12.74
CA LEU A 220 -11.58 4.99 13.38
C LEU A 220 -10.30 5.08 12.55
N ALA A 221 -9.84 6.32 12.33
CA ALA A 221 -8.53 6.54 11.74
C ALA A 221 -7.42 6.06 12.69
N THR A 222 -6.37 5.45 12.15
CA THR A 222 -5.33 4.82 12.96
C THR A 222 -3.92 5.05 12.38
N LEU A 223 -2.99 5.50 13.23
CA LEU A 223 -1.55 5.55 12.97
C LEU A 223 -0.85 4.31 13.53
N TRP A 224 0.03 3.68 12.76
CA TRP A 224 0.74 2.46 13.15
C TRP A 224 2.24 2.72 13.28
N VAL A 225 2.75 2.68 14.50
CA VAL A 225 4.12 3.08 14.80
C VAL A 225 4.93 1.86 15.21
N MET A 226 6.12 1.71 14.63
CA MET A 226 7.09 0.70 15.03
C MET A 226 8.23 1.36 15.80
N LEU A 227 8.48 0.93 17.03
CA LEU A 227 9.51 1.46 17.94
C LEU A 227 10.16 0.30 18.73
N THR A 228 11.27 0.58 19.42
CA THR A 228 11.82 -0.37 20.40
C THR A 228 10.86 -0.51 21.57
N LYS A 229 10.92 -1.62 22.32
CA LYS A 229 10.06 -1.80 23.51
C LYS A 229 10.27 -0.67 24.52
N ASP A 230 11.52 -0.28 24.74
CA ASP A 230 11.88 0.81 25.65
C ASP A 230 11.30 2.15 25.19
N ASP A 231 11.39 2.47 23.89
CA ASP A 231 10.77 3.68 23.34
C ASP A 231 9.25 3.66 23.50
N ILE A 232 8.59 2.52 23.36
CA ILE A 232 7.13 2.42 23.56
C ILE A 232 6.78 2.70 25.02
N GLU A 233 7.53 2.14 25.97
CA GLU A 233 7.29 2.36 27.40
C GLU A 233 7.55 3.82 27.79
N ASN A 234 8.67 4.38 27.33
CA ASN A 234 9.04 5.79 27.53
C ASN A 234 7.98 6.77 26.99
N ARG A 235 7.17 6.33 26.02
CA ARG A 235 6.15 7.16 25.36
C ARG A 235 4.74 6.90 25.86
N ARG A 236 4.53 5.90 26.70
CA ARG A 236 3.22 5.54 27.27
C ARG A 236 2.58 6.72 27.98
N ILE A 237 3.39 7.51 28.68
CA ILE A 237 3.01 8.76 29.33
C ILE A 237 3.63 9.92 28.54
N SER A 238 3.03 10.23 27.39
CA SER A 238 3.39 11.40 26.58
C SER A 238 2.23 12.38 26.51
N THR A 239 2.56 13.67 26.56
CA THR A 239 1.67 14.73 26.08
C THR A 239 1.52 14.56 24.58
N ARG A 240 0.28 14.52 24.11
CA ARG A 240 -0.04 14.35 22.69
C ARG A 240 -0.31 15.71 22.10
N TYR A 241 0.31 16.01 20.96
CA TYR A 241 -0.02 17.17 20.16
C TYR A 241 -0.39 16.75 18.75
N ASN A 242 -1.40 17.40 18.16
CA ASN A 242 -1.75 17.15 16.77
C ASN A 242 -2.11 18.43 16.01
N GLN A 243 -1.68 18.46 14.75
CA GLN A 243 -1.97 19.54 13.82
C GLN A 243 -2.09 18.98 12.39
N PHE A 244 -2.93 19.60 11.57
CA PHE A 244 -3.03 19.29 10.15
C PHE A 244 -2.62 20.49 9.30
N LEU A 245 -1.83 20.23 8.26
CA LEU A 245 -1.49 21.21 7.23
C LEU A 245 -2.12 20.78 5.91
N PHE A 246 -2.61 21.74 5.14
CA PHE A 246 -3.23 21.49 3.84
C PHE A 246 -2.54 22.30 2.75
N LEU A 247 -2.32 21.65 1.61
CA LEU A 247 -1.81 22.27 0.40
C LEU A 247 -2.73 21.90 -0.76
N MET A 248 -3.39 22.90 -1.36
CA MET A 248 -4.30 22.69 -2.48
C MET A 248 -3.56 22.49 -3.81
N SER A 249 -2.49 23.26 -4.03
CA SER A 249 -1.70 23.28 -5.27
C SER A 249 -0.22 23.09 -4.93
N PRO A 250 0.54 22.29 -5.70
CA PRO A 250 0.23 21.81 -7.06
C PRO A 250 -0.53 20.46 -7.11
N HIS A 251 -0.67 19.78 -5.98
CA HIS A 251 -1.49 18.58 -5.82
C HIS A 251 -2.17 18.58 -4.44
N PRO A 252 -3.51 18.44 -4.34
CA PRO A 252 -4.23 18.48 -3.06
C PRO A 252 -3.73 17.44 -2.05
N MET A 253 -3.18 17.89 -0.94
CA MET A 253 -2.54 17.03 0.05
C MET A 253 -2.67 17.57 1.47
N VAL A 254 -2.92 16.68 2.42
CA VAL A 254 -2.88 16.98 3.85
C VAL A 254 -1.68 16.30 4.49
N LEU A 255 -0.94 17.04 5.30
CA LEU A 255 0.03 16.51 6.23
C LEU A 255 -0.62 16.44 7.62
N TRP A 256 -0.84 15.22 8.09
CA TRP A 256 -1.29 14.89 9.43
C TRP A 256 -0.09 14.74 10.35
N ILE A 257 0.02 15.62 11.35
CA ILE A 257 1.13 15.70 12.29
C ILE A 257 0.63 15.26 13.66
N THR A 258 1.35 14.33 14.27
CA THR A 258 1.20 13.98 15.68
C THR A 258 2.58 14.04 16.34
N ALA A 259 2.69 14.76 17.44
CA ALA A 259 3.89 14.77 18.28
C ALA A 259 3.55 14.12 19.63
N LEU A 260 4.36 13.14 20.03
CA LEU A 260 4.33 12.57 21.36
C LEU A 260 5.50 13.18 22.13
N HIS A 261 5.23 13.98 23.15
CA HIS A 261 6.26 14.63 23.94
C HIS A 261 6.36 14.01 25.33
N ASN A 262 7.58 13.63 25.69
CA ASN A 262 7.95 13.21 27.04
C ASN A 262 9.13 14.07 27.48
N ARG A 263 9.13 14.58 28.71
CA ARG A 263 10.17 15.51 29.18
C ARG A 263 11.58 14.90 29.19
N GLN A 264 11.70 13.62 29.53
CA GLN A 264 12.99 12.93 29.61
C GLN A 264 13.48 12.48 28.23
N HIS A 265 12.56 12.17 27.31
CA HIS A 265 12.88 11.55 26.03
C HIS A 265 12.61 12.46 24.81
N GLY A 266 12.24 13.73 25.02
CA GLY A 266 11.98 14.73 23.97
C GLY A 266 10.70 14.46 23.17
N ALA A 267 10.62 14.93 21.93
CA ALA A 267 9.46 14.74 21.05
C ALA A 267 9.68 13.62 20.02
N ARG A 268 8.68 12.74 19.84
CA ARG A 268 8.61 11.79 18.74
C ARG A 268 7.54 12.26 17.75
N TRP A 269 7.96 12.49 16.51
CA TRP A 269 7.11 12.96 15.43
C TRP A 269 6.56 11.78 14.64
N LEU A 270 5.24 11.77 14.46
CA LEU A 270 4.53 10.81 13.62
C LEU A 270 3.82 11.61 12.55
N THR A 271 4.22 11.43 11.30
CA THR A 271 3.66 12.17 10.16
C THR A 271 3.02 11.23 9.17
N CYS A 272 1.84 11.60 8.67
CA CYS A 272 1.16 10.88 7.61
C CYS A 272 0.74 11.87 6.50
N TYR A 273 1.00 11.52 5.25
CA TYR A 273 0.60 12.34 4.09
C TYR A 273 -0.63 11.72 3.46
N LEU A 274 -1.73 12.48 3.42
CA LEU A 274 -2.99 12.09 2.81
C LEU A 274 -3.11 12.74 1.43
N ASP A 275 -3.08 11.91 0.39
CA ASP A 275 -3.36 12.33 -0.98
C ASP A 275 -4.88 12.43 -1.19
N LEU A 276 -5.39 13.66 -1.29
CA LEU A 276 -6.82 13.91 -1.39
C LEU A 276 -7.40 13.64 -2.80
N LYS A 277 -6.58 13.23 -3.77
CA LYS A 277 -7.07 12.70 -5.04
C LYS A 277 -7.27 11.18 -5.02
N THR A 278 -6.81 10.50 -3.96
CA THR A 278 -7.06 9.07 -3.78
C THR A 278 -8.32 8.82 -2.97
N ALA A 279 -9.04 7.73 -3.28
CA ALA A 279 -10.22 7.31 -2.51
C ALA A 279 -9.87 7.06 -1.04
N MET A 280 -8.69 6.51 -0.76
CA MET A 280 -8.23 6.28 0.61
C MET A 280 -7.98 7.59 1.37
N GLY A 281 -7.24 8.54 0.77
CA GLY A 281 -6.98 9.83 1.41
C GLY A 281 -8.27 10.61 1.70
N GLN A 282 -9.21 10.61 0.75
CA GLN A 282 -10.56 11.17 0.93
C GLN A 282 -11.35 10.50 2.06
N LYS A 283 -11.27 9.18 2.15
CA LYS A 283 -11.94 8.44 3.22
C LYS A 283 -11.34 8.76 4.59
N VAL A 284 -10.01 8.74 4.71
CA VAL A 284 -9.30 8.98 5.98
C VAL A 284 -9.54 10.41 6.49
N ILE A 285 -9.44 11.43 5.62
CA ILE A 285 -9.66 12.82 6.05
C ILE A 285 -11.08 13.05 6.57
N ARG A 286 -12.09 12.42 5.94
CA ARG A 286 -13.49 12.51 6.38
C ARG A 286 -13.69 11.85 7.74
N ILE A 287 -13.16 10.65 7.93
CA ILE A 287 -13.20 9.95 9.21
C ILE A 287 -12.56 10.78 10.32
N LEU A 288 -11.40 11.39 10.07
CA LEU A 288 -10.73 12.26 11.06
C LEU A 288 -11.61 13.47 11.43
N GLY A 289 -12.25 14.11 10.45
CA GLY A 289 -13.18 15.22 10.69
C GLY A 289 -14.44 14.81 11.46
N GLU A 290 -15.04 13.68 11.08
CA GLU A 290 -16.31 13.17 11.63
C GLU A 290 -16.12 12.61 13.05
N SER A 291 -15.18 11.68 13.24
CA SER A 291 -14.95 11.01 14.54
C SER A 291 -14.35 11.93 15.60
N GLY A 292 -13.55 12.91 15.18
CA GLY A 292 -12.87 13.84 16.09
C GLY A 292 -11.80 13.22 16.97
N ASN A 293 -11.43 11.96 16.72
CA ASN A 293 -10.30 11.30 17.37
C ASN A 293 -9.69 10.23 16.45
N TYR A 294 -8.51 9.75 16.82
CA TYR A 294 -7.84 8.66 16.13
C TYR A 294 -7.00 7.85 17.10
N ARG A 295 -6.66 6.62 16.70
CA ARG A 295 -5.82 5.72 17.48
C ARG A 295 -4.38 5.71 16.97
N ILE A 296 -3.44 5.50 17.88
CA ILE A 296 -2.03 5.30 17.63
C ILE A 296 -1.70 3.91 18.17
N LEU A 297 -1.43 2.96 17.28
CA LEU A 297 -1.05 1.60 17.62
C LEU A 297 0.47 1.48 17.60
N PHE A 298 1.04 1.00 18.69
CA PHE A 298 2.48 0.77 18.83
C PHE A 298 2.79 -0.70 18.69
N PHE A 299 3.76 -1.01 17.85
CA PHE A 299 4.27 -2.36 17.63
C PHE A 299 5.76 -2.37 17.95
N ALA A 300 6.19 -3.33 18.76
CA ALA A 300 7.60 -3.51 19.05
C ALA A 300 8.32 -4.02 17.78
N LEU A 301 9.50 -3.48 17.48
CA LEU A 301 10.33 -3.97 16.37
C LEU A 301 10.64 -5.47 16.47
N THR A 302 10.73 -6.00 17.68
CA THR A 302 10.99 -7.42 17.97
C THR A 302 9.75 -8.31 17.85
N GLU A 303 8.55 -7.75 18.05
CA GLU A 303 7.27 -8.49 18.04
C GLU A 303 6.21 -7.73 17.21
N PRO A 304 6.41 -7.60 15.89
CA PRO A 304 5.59 -6.72 15.05
C PRO A 304 4.14 -7.20 14.86
N GLN A 305 3.85 -8.45 15.24
CA GLN A 305 2.53 -9.07 15.12
C GLN A 305 1.60 -8.74 16.30
N ARG A 306 2.15 -8.24 17.41
CA ARG A 306 1.40 -7.93 18.63
C ARG A 306 1.41 -6.42 18.87
N CYS A 307 0.22 -5.83 18.95
CA CYS A 307 0.10 -4.45 19.40
C CYS A 307 0.56 -4.36 20.85
N ALA A 308 1.64 -3.63 21.08
CA ALA A 308 2.25 -3.44 22.39
C ALA A 308 1.49 -2.40 23.21
N ASN A 309 0.99 -1.35 22.56
CA ASN A 309 0.24 -0.28 23.24
C ASN A 309 -0.70 0.44 22.27
N VAL A 310 -1.75 1.07 22.81
CA VAL A 310 -2.71 1.88 22.06
C VAL A 310 -2.91 3.22 22.77
N MET A 311 -2.78 4.31 22.02
CA MET A 311 -3.11 5.65 22.50
C MET A 311 -4.22 6.25 21.64
N THR A 312 -5.09 7.06 22.25
CA THR A 312 -6.08 7.86 21.52
C THR A 312 -5.65 9.31 21.53
N ALA A 313 -5.76 9.97 20.38
CA ALA A 313 -5.56 11.40 20.24
C ALA A 313 -6.85 12.04 19.71
N THR A 314 -7.22 13.17 20.30
CA THR A 314 -8.42 13.94 20.02
C THR A 314 -8.10 15.11 19.12
N ILE A 315 -9.02 15.46 18.23
CA ILE A 315 -8.85 16.55 17.26
C ILE A 315 -9.79 17.68 17.67
N ALA A 316 -9.27 18.91 17.80
CA ALA A 316 -10.08 20.08 18.09
C ALA A 316 -11.20 20.27 17.07
N SER A 317 -12.34 20.77 17.51
CA SER A 317 -13.51 21.06 16.67
C SER A 317 -13.20 21.98 15.49
N THR A 318 -12.30 22.95 15.68
CA THR A 318 -11.82 23.85 14.62
C THR A 318 -11.06 23.09 13.53
N GLN A 319 -10.12 22.22 13.90
CA GLN A 319 -9.39 21.38 12.95
C GLN A 319 -10.29 20.36 12.27
N ARG A 320 -11.27 19.78 12.98
CA ARG A 320 -12.28 18.87 12.38
C ARG A 320 -13.04 19.52 11.23
N LYS A 321 -13.48 20.77 11.43
CA LYS A 321 -14.17 21.53 10.38
C LYS A 321 -13.26 21.76 9.17
N LEU A 322 -12.01 22.18 9.41
CA LEU A 322 -11.02 22.36 8.34
C LEU A 322 -10.80 21.09 7.52
N LEU A 323 -10.69 19.93 8.18
CA LEU A 323 -10.51 18.64 7.49
C LEU A 323 -11.67 18.33 6.53
N LEU A 324 -12.91 18.56 6.96
CA LEU A 324 -14.10 18.36 6.12
C LEU A 324 -14.14 19.36 4.95
N ASP A 325 -13.81 20.62 5.21
CA ASP A 325 -13.76 21.66 4.18
C ASP A 325 -12.69 21.34 3.11
N TRP A 326 -11.51 20.89 3.53
CA TRP A 326 -10.44 20.48 2.62
C TRP A 326 -10.79 19.22 1.82
N ALA A 327 -11.50 18.26 2.43
CA ALA A 327 -12.01 17.07 1.75
C ALA A 327 -12.98 17.46 0.61
N ASN A 328 -13.85 18.44 0.85
CA ASN A 328 -14.79 18.94 -0.15
C ASN A 328 -14.09 19.75 -1.24
N ALA A 329 -13.23 20.70 -0.87
CA ALA A 329 -12.56 21.60 -1.81
C ALA A 329 -11.60 20.85 -2.76
N SER A 330 -10.97 19.78 -2.31
CA SER A 330 -10.04 18.97 -3.11
C SER A 330 -10.70 18.09 -4.18
N HIS A 331 -12.03 17.90 -4.11
CA HIS A 331 -12.76 17.07 -5.08
C HIS A 331 -12.72 17.69 -6.49
N ALA A 332 -13.01 18.99 -6.58
CA ALA A 332 -13.05 19.74 -7.84
C ALA A 332 -11.67 20.19 -8.35
N ALA A 333 -10.62 20.10 -7.53
CA ALA A 333 -9.29 20.55 -7.89
C ALA A 333 -8.64 19.63 -8.94
N MET A 334 -8.14 20.21 -10.03
CA MET A 334 -7.33 19.53 -11.03
C MET A 334 -5.84 19.63 -10.65
N PRO A 335 -5.15 18.50 -10.39
CA PRO A 335 -3.71 18.53 -10.08
C PRO A 335 -2.90 19.04 -11.27
N SER A 336 -1.92 19.89 -11.01
CA SER A 336 -1.00 20.38 -12.04
C SER A 336 0.30 19.59 -12.10
N THR A 337 0.64 18.82 -11.05
CA THR A 337 1.85 18.00 -10.98
C THR A 337 1.62 16.72 -10.17
N GLN A 338 2.64 15.84 -10.13
CA GLN A 338 2.65 14.65 -9.29
C GLN A 338 2.69 14.99 -7.78
N PRO A 339 2.12 14.14 -6.91
CA PRO A 339 1.99 14.38 -5.47
C PRO A 339 3.31 14.61 -4.70
N GLN A 340 4.45 14.23 -5.27
CA GLN A 340 5.76 14.32 -4.64
C GLN A 340 6.17 15.76 -4.31
N LEU A 341 5.81 16.73 -5.16
CA LEU A 341 6.16 18.13 -4.93
C LEU A 341 5.41 18.68 -3.71
N SER A 342 4.10 18.40 -3.60
CA SER A 342 3.30 18.76 -2.42
C SER A 342 3.85 18.16 -1.13
N LYS A 343 4.32 16.90 -1.17
CA LYS A 343 4.98 16.27 0.00
C LYS A 343 6.23 17.03 0.44
N ARG A 344 7.08 17.44 -0.51
CA ARG A 344 8.31 18.20 -0.21
C ARG A 344 8.00 19.55 0.42
N ILE A 345 7.02 20.29 -0.12
CA ILE A 345 6.59 21.58 0.41
C ILE A 345 6.07 21.42 1.85
N LEU A 346 5.14 20.48 2.06
CA LEU A 346 4.58 20.22 3.39
C LEU A 346 5.64 19.76 4.40
N LYS A 347 6.65 18.99 3.96
CA LYS A 347 7.79 18.59 4.81
C LYS A 347 8.61 19.81 5.25
N GLN A 348 8.90 20.74 4.33
CA GLN A 348 9.63 21.97 4.67
C GLN A 348 8.85 22.84 5.65
N GLU A 349 7.53 22.96 5.47
CA GLU A 349 6.68 23.71 6.40
C GLU A 349 6.64 23.05 7.80
N LEU A 350 6.62 21.73 7.87
CA LEU A 350 6.72 21.02 9.16
C LEU A 350 8.04 21.35 9.88
N GLU A 351 9.18 21.30 9.20
CA GLU A 351 10.48 21.59 9.85
C GLU A 351 10.53 23.00 10.45
N LYS A 352 9.90 24.00 9.79
CA LYS A 352 9.76 25.36 10.32
C LYS A 352 8.87 25.43 11.56
N LEU A 353 7.88 24.55 11.67
CA LEU A 353 6.91 24.52 12.77
C LEU A 353 7.41 23.75 14.00
N LYS A 354 8.29 22.75 13.83
CA LYS A 354 8.75 21.89 14.92
C LYS A 354 9.23 22.66 16.17
N PRO A 355 10.10 23.69 16.07
CA PRO A 355 10.56 24.41 17.26
C PRO A 355 9.43 25.08 18.04
N LYS A 356 8.46 25.68 17.32
CA LYS A 356 7.31 26.35 17.94
C LYS A 356 6.39 25.36 18.66
N ILE A 357 6.19 24.19 18.07
CA ILE A 357 5.38 23.12 18.66
C ILE A 357 6.07 22.54 19.89
N VAL A 358 7.38 22.31 19.84
CA VAL A 358 8.16 21.84 21.01
C VAL A 358 8.09 22.83 22.15
N MET A 359 8.29 24.13 21.90
CA MET A 359 8.14 25.16 22.94
C MET A 359 6.75 25.15 23.58
N LYS A 360 5.67 24.96 22.78
CA LYS A 360 4.30 24.82 23.31
C LYS A 360 4.16 23.57 24.19
N LEU A 361 4.77 22.46 23.79
CA LEU A 361 4.70 21.18 24.51
C LEU A 361 5.50 21.22 25.82
N GLU A 362 6.64 21.88 25.83
CA GLU A 362 7.48 22.10 27.03
C GLU A 362 6.80 23.02 28.04
N ALA A 363 6.00 24.00 27.57
CA ALA A 363 5.25 24.90 28.44
C ALA A 363 4.15 24.21 29.26
N VAL A 364 3.70 23.02 28.86
CA VAL A 364 2.65 22.26 29.57
C VAL A 364 3.27 21.52 30.75
N HIS A 365 3.15 22.15 31.94
CA HIS A 365 3.70 21.67 33.21
C HIS A 365 2.84 20.57 33.86
N THR A 366 2.44 19.54 33.11
CA THR A 366 1.69 18.40 33.67
C THR A 366 2.47 17.09 33.51
N ASP A 367 2.51 16.29 34.59
CA ASP A 367 3.06 14.92 34.57
C ASP A 367 1.98 13.88 34.18
N TYR A 368 0.82 14.35 33.71
CA TYR A 368 -0.33 13.54 33.29
C TYR A 368 -0.49 13.56 31.76
N PRO A 369 -0.91 12.44 31.13
CA PRO A 369 -1.15 12.37 29.69
C PRO A 369 -2.22 13.38 29.26
N THR A 370 -1.79 14.53 28.74
CA THR A 370 -2.67 15.61 28.31
C THR A 370 -2.71 15.65 26.78
N ASP A 371 -3.88 15.93 26.21
CA ASP A 371 -4.05 16.05 24.77
C ASP A 371 -4.18 17.52 24.38
N ILE A 372 -3.31 17.98 23.49
CA ILE A 372 -3.19 19.38 23.09
C ILE A 372 -3.40 19.42 21.58
N SER A 373 -4.49 20.03 21.15
CA SER A 373 -4.74 20.20 19.72
C SER A 373 -4.24 21.58 19.27
N GLY A 374 -3.55 21.59 18.13
CA GLY A 374 -2.86 22.75 17.56
C GLY A 374 -3.71 23.80 16.90
#